data_AF-A0A1X0R868-F1
#
_entry.id   AF-A0A1X0R868-F1
#
_cell.length_a   1.000
_cell.length_b   1.000
_cell.length_c   1.000
_cell.angle_alpha   90.00
_cell.angle_beta   90.00
_cell.angle_gamma   90.00
#
_symmetry.space_group_name_H-M   'P 1'
#
loop_
_entity.id
_entity.type
_entity.pdbx_description
1 polymer ?
#
loop_
_entity_poly.entity_id
_entity_poly.type
_entity_poly.pdbx_seq_one_letter_code
_entity_poly.pdbx_strand_id
1 'polypeptide(L)'
;METTTENNTKPLFCVECNDQEASIFCEQCDEDFCEVCHAMLHRTGSRRLHTAKKLSVHHRVDQSDSSHDVVNVNTNTKEEDVNMKQALLEMDGTVINSSGPTFGDYMTNRSKNIPLRLDSEERQLLKLLDAALNVSEYTDKVDIISYSNKSKRIVVQIRDLCAIISGLFVAGNYKQGVDYFAKNNLRENEVLFQRIFEVGRRHKIMNPEKMRSTYGKLMYMLMDSVIPEVAEYLGFSCVVPIKTVYDFLKSRDCIDLLHDDNIALATREIAPEFKTREQVDGEVQRKQHAIRTLCEKYANEKISKEDIERCILSISDNNAFLKANRDPCDRMLKYLSKYFNPTKHDDGYSLAISAGRHGHRLTHSHSTQYAYVHQSLSLWREIMHEMFMLWKMADEDLLSHTSYRLTNTGQGLNRIQPCPHVSKAMHKILNRAQKKCGSWVGSSVVHLGDKNVPNAFMFIDKYNQVARILTPIVSTLDKLGSLDDPEVADYVQKEYGGVEQCRKDILYDFFRHGFDGSGADNYFDAGSWCSNIEKKKFFPIFLMTGFVGFDGSEW
;
A
#
# COMPACT_ATOMS: atom_id res chain seq x y z
N MET A 1 -12.05 65.01 25.92
CA MET A 1 -10.67 64.66 25.56
C MET A 1 -10.51 63.18 25.81
N GLU A 2 -10.24 62.48 24.71
CA GLU A 2 -9.67 61.13 24.54
C GLU A 2 -10.26 59.94 25.32
N THR A 3 -11.02 59.15 24.57
CA THR A 3 -11.40 57.75 24.77
C THR A 3 -10.19 56.81 24.67
N THR A 4 -9.97 55.99 25.69
CA THR A 4 -9.04 54.85 25.70
C THR A 4 -9.67 53.63 25.04
N THR A 5 -9.10 53.17 23.92
CA THR A 5 -9.43 51.90 23.26
C THR A 5 -8.51 50.77 23.74
N GLU A 6 -9.13 49.67 24.16
CA GLU A 6 -8.51 48.35 24.40
C GLU A 6 -7.92 47.78 23.10
N ASN A 7 -6.68 47.29 23.12
CA ASN A 7 -6.10 46.52 22.01
C ASN A 7 -6.03 45.03 22.39
N ASN A 8 -6.98 44.29 21.82
CA ASN A 8 -7.09 42.84 21.82
C ASN A 8 -6.11 42.26 20.79
N THR A 9 -4.85 41.97 21.18
CA THR A 9 -3.83 41.43 20.26
C THR A 9 -3.99 39.92 20.09
N LYS A 10 -4.65 39.51 18.99
CA LYS A 10 -4.45 38.18 18.40
C LYS A 10 -2.97 38.03 17.98
N PRO A 11 -2.35 36.84 18.10
CA PRO A 11 -1.01 36.64 17.56
C PRO A 11 -1.05 36.82 16.04
N LEU A 12 -0.21 37.73 15.52
CA LEU A 12 -0.03 37.88 14.07
C LEU A 12 0.75 36.66 13.55
N PHE A 13 0.22 36.00 12.52
CA PHE A 13 0.88 34.90 11.83
C PHE A 13 1.76 35.41 10.69
N CYS A 14 2.81 34.66 10.36
CA CYS A 14 3.69 34.91 9.23
C CYS A 14 2.90 35.01 7.93
N VAL A 15 3.08 36.10 7.18
CA VAL A 15 2.34 36.37 5.93
C VAL A 15 2.57 35.31 4.85
N GLU A 16 3.72 34.64 4.87
CA GLU A 16 4.12 33.67 3.83
C GLU A 16 3.62 32.25 4.10
N CYS A 17 3.80 31.74 5.32
CA CYS A 17 3.39 30.38 5.64
C CYS A 17 1.99 30.30 6.27
N ASN A 18 1.52 31.40 6.86
CA ASN A 18 0.26 31.49 7.61
C ASN A 18 0.11 30.41 8.70
N ASP A 19 1.24 29.86 9.17
CA ASP A 19 1.33 28.64 9.98
C ASP A 19 2.09 28.88 11.29
N GLN A 20 3.11 29.75 11.27
CA GLN A 20 3.89 30.12 12.45
C GLN A 20 3.61 31.57 12.87
N GLU A 21 3.69 31.86 14.16
CA GLU A 21 3.63 33.23 14.67
C GLU A 21 4.74 34.09 14.07
N ALA A 22 4.40 35.30 13.66
CA ALA A 22 5.37 36.25 13.13
C ALA A 22 6.29 36.73 14.26
N SER A 23 7.59 36.53 14.05
CA SER A 23 8.64 36.93 14.99
C SER A 23 9.60 37.96 14.41
N ILE A 24 9.48 38.30 13.12
CA ILE A 24 10.34 39.23 12.39
C ILE A 24 9.52 40.10 11.44
N PHE A 25 9.59 41.41 11.60
CA PHE A 25 9.04 42.40 10.67
C PHE A 25 10.13 42.89 9.71
N CYS A 26 9.85 42.94 8.40
CA CYS A 26 10.77 43.46 7.39
C CYS A 26 10.32 44.84 6.90
N GLU A 27 11.15 45.87 7.08
CA GLU A 27 10.76 47.26 6.83
C GLU A 27 10.52 47.59 5.35
N GLN A 28 11.27 46.96 4.45
CA GLN A 28 11.16 47.21 3.01
C GLN A 28 10.07 46.37 2.35
N CYS A 29 9.69 45.25 2.95
CA CYS A 29 8.51 44.48 2.52
C CYS A 29 7.22 45.00 3.19
N ASP A 30 7.34 45.73 4.31
CA ASP A 30 6.24 46.16 5.16
C ASP A 30 5.36 44.97 5.62
N GLU A 31 6.01 43.86 5.95
CA GLU A 31 5.39 42.55 6.17
C GLU A 31 6.00 41.79 7.36
N ASP A 32 5.15 41.00 8.00
CA ASP A 32 5.46 40.17 9.17
C ASP A 32 5.75 38.71 8.80
N PHE A 33 6.92 38.21 9.18
CA PHE A 33 7.41 36.87 8.86
C PHE A 33 7.76 36.08 10.12
N CYS A 34 7.71 34.75 10.04
CA CYS A 34 8.41 33.90 10.99
C CYS A 34 9.91 33.86 10.66
N GLU A 35 10.73 33.45 11.63
CA GLU A 35 12.18 33.40 11.49
C GLU A 35 12.65 32.60 10.27
N VAL A 36 11.96 31.49 9.97
CA VAL A 36 12.30 30.60 8.85
C VAL A 36 11.99 31.24 7.50
N CYS A 37 10.77 31.79 7.33
CA CYS A 37 10.34 32.42 6.08
C CYS A 37 11.15 33.68 5.79
N HIS A 38 11.43 34.49 6.81
CA HIS A 38 12.31 35.64 6.66
C HIS A 38 13.70 35.23 6.19
N ALA A 39 14.33 34.25 6.86
CA ALA A 39 15.65 33.77 6.51
C ALA A 39 15.71 33.17 5.10
N MET A 40 14.64 32.51 4.64
CA MET A 40 14.58 31.89 3.32
C MET A 40 14.44 32.93 2.20
N LEU A 41 13.51 33.89 2.34
CA LEU A 41 13.19 34.88 1.31
C LEU A 41 14.21 36.02 1.22
N HIS A 42 14.91 36.32 2.33
CA HIS A 42 15.91 37.38 2.39
C HIS A 42 17.35 36.85 2.26
N ARG A 43 17.54 35.59 1.85
CA ARG A 43 18.88 35.01 1.62
C ARG A 43 19.49 35.38 0.26
N THR A 44 18.67 35.68 -0.75
CA THR A 44 19.11 35.85 -2.15
C THR A 44 18.49 37.07 -2.81
N GLY A 45 19.12 37.58 -3.88
CA GLY A 45 18.64 38.73 -4.63
C GLY A 45 18.73 40.08 -3.90
N SER A 46 17.94 41.06 -4.36
CA SER A 46 17.87 42.42 -3.78
C SER A 46 17.33 42.44 -2.35
N ARG A 47 16.54 41.43 -1.97
CA ARG A 47 15.93 41.30 -0.63
C ARG A 47 16.95 41.03 0.48
N ARG A 48 18.17 40.62 0.16
CA ARG A 48 19.25 40.44 1.15
C ARG A 48 19.65 41.75 1.84
N LEU A 49 19.35 42.89 1.25
CA LEU A 49 19.65 44.22 1.81
C LEU A 49 18.52 44.77 2.68
N HIS A 50 17.42 44.02 2.84
CA HIS A 50 16.31 44.46 3.67
C HIS A 50 16.69 44.40 5.16
N THR A 51 16.12 45.32 5.93
CA THR A 51 16.35 45.52 7.36
C THR A 51 15.20 44.91 8.14
N ALA A 52 15.53 44.10 9.14
CA ALA A 52 14.56 43.30 9.88
C ALA A 52 14.54 43.67 11.37
N LYS A 53 13.35 43.76 11.95
CA LYS A 53 13.10 44.02 13.38
C LYS A 53 12.47 42.78 14.03
N LYS A 54 13.00 42.34 15.18
CA LYS A 54 12.41 41.23 15.94
C LYS A 54 11.18 41.70 16.71
N LEU A 55 10.09 40.93 16.63
CA LEU A 55 8.89 41.10 17.43
C LEU A 55 9.02 40.31 18.74
N SER A 56 8.63 40.90 19.87
CA SER A 56 8.69 40.22 21.17
C SER A 56 7.49 39.31 21.39
N VAL A 57 7.70 38.00 21.47
CA VAL A 57 6.66 37.01 21.80
C VAL A 57 6.79 36.61 23.28
N HIS A 58 5.72 36.76 24.06
CA HIS A 58 5.66 36.36 25.49
C HIS A 58 5.18 34.91 25.62
N HIS A 59 6.06 33.98 26.01
CA HIS A 59 5.68 32.61 26.39
C HIS A 59 5.32 32.52 27.88
N ARG A 60 4.15 31.96 28.21
CA ARG A 60 3.84 31.39 29.54
C ARG A 60 4.12 29.88 29.50
N VAL A 61 4.87 29.39 30.48
CA VAL A 61 5.19 27.97 30.69
C VAL A 61 4.48 27.55 31.98
N ASP A 62 3.57 26.58 31.93
CA ASP A 62 3.00 25.94 33.13
C ASP A 62 3.60 24.53 33.28
N GLN A 63 4.22 24.30 34.45
CA GLN A 63 4.66 23.01 34.96
C GLN A 63 3.50 22.36 35.73
N SER A 64 3.28 21.05 35.56
CA SER A 64 2.42 20.27 36.47
C SER A 64 3.16 19.03 36.98
N ASP A 65 3.35 19.05 38.30
CA ASP A 65 3.86 17.97 39.15
C ASP A 65 2.97 16.73 39.16
N SER A 66 3.62 15.59 39.36
CA SER A 66 3.05 14.26 39.56
C SER A 66 2.62 14.01 41.02
N SER A 67 1.41 13.49 41.23
CA SER A 67 1.07 12.73 42.43
C SER A 67 -0.01 11.68 42.12
N HIS A 68 0.33 10.42 42.44
CA HIS A 68 -0.55 9.25 42.42
C HIS A 68 -1.67 9.37 43.47
N ASP A 69 -2.89 9.01 43.08
CA ASP A 69 -3.85 8.40 44.01
C ASP A 69 -4.74 7.37 43.29
N VAL A 70 -5.01 6.28 44.00
CA VAL A 70 -5.62 5.04 43.53
C VAL A 70 -7.14 5.14 43.66
N VAL A 71 -7.88 5.04 42.54
CA VAL A 71 -9.32 4.75 42.57
C VAL A 71 -9.66 3.72 41.50
N ASN A 72 -10.24 2.61 41.95
CA ASN A 72 -10.71 1.48 41.18
C ASN A 72 -12.22 1.64 40.93
N VAL A 73 -12.69 1.88 39.70
CA VAL A 73 -14.06 1.54 39.24
C VAL A 73 -14.08 1.33 37.71
N ASN A 74 -14.67 0.21 37.31
CA ASN A 74 -15.04 -0.21 35.95
C ASN A 74 -15.67 0.89 35.06
N THR A 75 -14.97 1.31 33.99
CA THR A 75 -15.55 1.92 32.76
C THR A 75 -14.67 1.68 31.52
N ASN A 76 -14.13 0.47 31.31
CA ASN A 76 -13.14 0.20 30.24
C ASN A 76 -13.68 0.21 28.79
N THR A 77 -14.98 0.26 28.53
CA THR A 77 -15.49 0.08 27.15
C THR A 77 -15.45 1.36 26.31
N LYS A 78 -15.72 2.54 26.89
CA LYS A 78 -15.73 3.80 26.13
C LYS A 78 -14.33 4.41 25.95
N GLU A 79 -13.44 4.24 26.92
CA GLU A 79 -12.06 4.76 26.83
C GLU A 79 -11.21 3.96 25.85
N GLU A 80 -11.38 2.64 25.75
CA GLU A 80 -10.72 1.81 24.73
C GLU A 80 -11.15 2.22 23.31
N ASP A 81 -12.44 2.48 23.06
CA ASP A 81 -12.95 2.88 21.74
C ASP A 81 -12.48 4.28 21.32
N VAL A 82 -12.41 5.23 22.25
CA VAL A 82 -11.94 6.60 21.97
C VAL A 82 -10.43 6.61 21.67
N ASN A 83 -9.63 5.91 22.47
CA ASN A 83 -8.18 5.81 22.28
C ASN A 83 -7.83 5.02 21.00
N MET A 84 -8.66 4.04 20.63
CA MET A 84 -8.51 3.26 19.40
C MET A 84 -8.88 4.05 18.13
N LYS A 85 -9.98 4.82 18.15
CA LYS A 85 -10.30 5.77 17.08
C LYS A 85 -9.11 6.71 16.88
N GLN A 86 -8.59 7.30 17.96
CA GLN A 86 -7.42 8.16 17.92
C GLN A 86 -6.18 7.48 17.30
N ALA A 87 -5.84 6.25 17.72
CA ALA A 87 -4.66 5.53 17.22
C ALA A 87 -4.77 5.13 15.73
N LEU A 88 -5.95 4.70 15.25
CA LEU A 88 -6.18 4.41 13.84
C LEU A 88 -6.07 5.67 12.96
N LEU A 89 -6.40 6.83 13.51
CA LEU A 89 -6.37 8.13 12.85
C LEU A 89 -4.94 8.75 12.86
N GLU A 90 -4.20 8.55 13.95
CA GLU A 90 -2.78 8.94 14.08
C GLU A 90 -1.87 8.16 13.10
N MET A 91 -2.20 6.92 12.76
CA MET A 91 -1.44 6.10 11.80
C MET A 91 -1.44 6.62 10.35
N ASP A 92 -2.36 7.52 9.98
CA ASP A 92 -2.46 8.13 8.64
C ASP A 92 -1.90 9.57 8.60
N GLY A 93 -1.52 10.13 9.76
CA GLY A 93 -1.17 11.55 9.87
C GLY A 93 -2.36 12.49 9.68
N THR A 94 -3.59 11.97 9.74
CA THR A 94 -4.82 12.75 9.70
C THR A 94 -5.18 13.14 11.13
N VAL A 95 -4.65 14.27 11.60
CA VAL A 95 -5.04 14.86 12.90
C VAL A 95 -6.48 15.35 12.78
N ILE A 96 -7.42 14.64 13.39
CA ILE A 96 -8.82 15.08 13.48
C ILE A 96 -8.93 16.00 14.69
N ASN A 97 -8.82 17.30 14.44
CA ASN A 97 -9.32 18.30 15.38
C ASN A 97 -10.85 18.20 15.45
N SER A 98 -11.48 18.81 16.45
CA SER A 98 -12.94 18.90 16.61
C SER A 98 -13.70 19.52 15.43
N SER A 99 -12.99 20.01 14.40
CA SER A 99 -13.50 20.53 13.13
C SER A 99 -13.04 19.73 11.88
N GLY A 100 -12.45 18.54 12.05
CA GLY A 100 -11.92 17.68 10.99
C GLY A 100 -12.86 16.56 10.53
N PRO A 101 -12.48 15.77 9.50
CA PRO A 101 -13.28 14.65 9.01
C PRO A 101 -13.50 13.60 10.10
N THR A 102 -14.71 13.06 10.22
CA THR A 102 -15.02 12.04 11.23
C THR A 102 -14.41 10.68 10.86
N PHE A 103 -14.34 9.75 11.82
CA PHE A 103 -13.95 8.37 11.53
C PHE A 103 -14.86 7.72 10.45
N GLY A 104 -16.16 8.07 10.45
CA GLY A 104 -17.08 7.65 9.41
C GLY A 104 -16.72 8.23 8.03
N ASP A 105 -16.30 9.49 7.94
CA ASP A 105 -15.83 10.08 6.68
C ASP A 105 -14.57 9.39 6.16
N TYR A 106 -13.65 9.04 7.07
CA TYR A 106 -12.48 8.25 6.74
C TYR A 106 -12.85 6.88 6.18
N MET A 107 -13.74 6.14 6.85
CA MET A 107 -14.23 4.83 6.41
C MET A 107 -14.98 4.91 5.08
N THR A 108 -15.82 5.93 4.91
CA THR A 108 -16.51 6.25 3.67
C THR A 108 -15.53 6.48 2.53
N ASN A 109 -14.48 7.28 2.74
CA ASN A 109 -13.47 7.50 1.70
C ASN A 109 -12.66 6.24 1.38
N ARG A 110 -12.25 5.46 2.39
CA ARG A 110 -11.52 4.21 2.20
C ARG A 110 -12.33 3.17 1.43
N SER A 111 -13.62 3.01 1.77
CA SER A 111 -14.50 1.99 1.18
C SER A 111 -14.69 2.14 -0.34
N LYS A 112 -14.45 3.34 -0.90
CA LYS A 112 -14.43 3.59 -2.36
C LYS A 112 -13.31 2.85 -3.09
N ASN A 113 -12.30 2.41 -2.36
CA ASN A 113 -11.14 1.69 -2.90
C ASN A 113 -11.09 0.23 -2.44
N ILE A 114 -12.05 -0.22 -1.63
CA ILE A 114 -12.11 -1.60 -1.12
C ILE A 114 -13.04 -2.40 -2.03
N PRO A 115 -12.52 -3.39 -2.78
CA PRO A 115 -13.36 -4.27 -3.58
C PRO A 115 -14.26 -5.13 -2.69
N LEU A 116 -15.47 -5.40 -3.16
CA LEU A 116 -16.40 -6.27 -2.44
C LEU A 116 -15.97 -7.74 -2.58
N ARG A 117 -15.96 -8.48 -1.46
CA ARG A 117 -15.65 -9.93 -1.42
C ARG A 117 -16.49 -10.72 -2.40
N LEU A 118 -15.93 -11.74 -3.06
CA LEU A 118 -16.69 -12.58 -3.99
C LEU A 118 -17.73 -13.45 -3.27
N ASP A 119 -18.95 -13.49 -3.81
CA ASP A 119 -19.97 -14.49 -3.41
C ASP A 119 -19.76 -15.85 -4.09
N SER A 120 -20.63 -16.81 -3.76
CA SER A 120 -20.53 -18.19 -4.25
C SER A 120 -20.64 -18.30 -5.77
N GLU A 121 -21.47 -17.48 -6.42
CA GLU A 121 -21.65 -17.47 -7.86
C GLU A 121 -20.42 -16.84 -8.54
N GLU A 122 -19.97 -15.69 -8.05
CA GLU A 122 -18.76 -15.02 -8.54
C GLU A 122 -17.51 -15.90 -8.39
N ARG A 123 -17.43 -16.73 -7.34
CA ARG A 123 -16.35 -17.71 -7.18
C ARG A 123 -16.36 -18.79 -8.28
N GLN A 124 -17.53 -19.17 -8.80
CA GLN A 124 -17.62 -20.09 -9.94
C GLN A 124 -17.16 -19.41 -11.22
N LEU A 125 -17.57 -18.14 -11.44
CA LEU A 125 -17.12 -17.33 -12.57
C LEU A 125 -15.59 -17.10 -12.56
N LEU A 126 -14.99 -16.91 -11.38
CA LEU A 126 -13.54 -16.81 -11.23
C LEU A 126 -12.83 -18.08 -11.68
N LYS A 127 -13.30 -19.25 -11.23
CA LYS A 127 -12.70 -20.55 -11.62
C LYS A 127 -12.78 -20.77 -13.13
N LEU A 128 -13.91 -20.40 -13.72
CA LEU A 128 -14.12 -20.44 -15.17
C LEU A 128 -13.12 -19.55 -15.91
N LEU A 129 -12.96 -18.31 -15.47
CA LEU A 129 -12.01 -17.38 -16.06
C LEU A 129 -10.58 -17.90 -15.95
N ASP A 130 -10.17 -18.33 -14.77
CA ASP A 130 -8.80 -18.78 -14.53
C ASP A 130 -8.49 -20.03 -15.36
N ALA A 131 -9.42 -20.97 -15.48
CA ALA A 131 -9.29 -22.13 -16.38
C ALA A 131 -9.14 -21.70 -17.85
N ALA A 132 -9.95 -20.76 -18.32
CA ALA A 132 -9.87 -20.26 -19.70
C ALA A 132 -8.55 -19.51 -19.97
N LEU A 133 -8.10 -18.68 -19.04
CA LEU A 133 -6.83 -17.96 -19.14
C LEU A 133 -5.64 -18.91 -19.13
N ASN A 134 -5.68 -20.01 -18.36
CA ASN A 134 -4.60 -21.00 -18.33
C ASN A 134 -4.37 -21.66 -19.70
N VAL A 135 -5.43 -21.94 -20.45
CA VAL A 135 -5.34 -22.54 -21.80
C VAL A 135 -5.09 -21.50 -22.89
N SER A 136 -5.31 -20.21 -22.60
CA SER A 136 -5.13 -19.13 -23.57
C SER A 136 -3.65 -18.79 -23.83
N GLU A 137 -3.30 -18.75 -25.12
CA GLU A 137 -2.01 -18.31 -25.68
C GLU A 137 -2.06 -16.84 -26.16
N TYR A 138 -2.89 -16.00 -25.53
CA TYR A 138 -3.21 -14.65 -26.00
C TYR A 138 -1.96 -13.81 -26.32
N THR A 139 -1.05 -13.68 -25.34
CA THR A 139 0.16 -12.86 -25.47
C THR A 139 1.10 -13.38 -26.55
N ASP A 140 1.20 -14.71 -26.68
CA ASP A 140 2.09 -15.38 -27.64
C ASP A 140 1.60 -15.19 -29.09
N LYS A 141 0.30 -14.90 -29.28
CA LYS A 141 -0.29 -14.64 -30.60
C LYS A 141 -0.43 -13.17 -30.94
N VAL A 142 -0.55 -12.30 -29.95
CA VAL A 142 -0.77 -10.85 -30.15
C VAL A 142 0.54 -10.08 -30.14
N ASP A 143 1.39 -10.28 -29.14
CA ASP A 143 2.60 -9.48 -28.91
C ASP A 143 3.83 -10.05 -29.66
N ILE A 144 3.60 -10.40 -30.93
CA ILE A 144 4.62 -10.86 -31.88
C ILE A 144 4.79 -9.88 -33.04
N ILE A 145 6.00 -9.88 -33.62
CA ILE A 145 6.28 -9.19 -34.87
C ILE A 145 5.58 -9.96 -36.00
N SER A 146 4.54 -9.38 -36.58
CA SER A 146 3.77 -9.97 -37.67
C SER A 146 3.36 -8.91 -38.67
N TYR A 147 3.31 -9.28 -39.95
CA TYR A 147 2.83 -8.44 -41.05
C TYR A 147 1.30 -8.37 -41.14
N SER A 148 0.59 -9.14 -40.33
CA SER A 148 -0.88 -9.14 -40.28
C SER A 148 -1.43 -7.99 -39.42
N ASN A 149 -2.65 -7.53 -39.73
CA ASN A 149 -3.31 -6.47 -38.97
C ASN A 149 -3.47 -6.87 -37.48
N LYS A 150 -2.86 -6.09 -36.58
CA LYS A 150 -2.85 -6.35 -35.13
C LYS A 150 -4.25 -6.31 -34.52
N SER A 151 -5.07 -5.32 -34.87
CA SER A 151 -6.45 -5.18 -34.37
C SER A 151 -7.31 -6.39 -34.71
N LYS A 152 -7.21 -6.91 -35.95
CA LYS A 152 -7.91 -8.15 -36.33
C LYS A 152 -7.45 -9.37 -35.52
N ARG A 153 -6.14 -9.52 -35.28
CA ARG A 153 -5.61 -10.62 -34.45
C ARG A 153 -6.12 -10.55 -33.01
N ILE A 154 -6.09 -9.36 -32.42
CA ILE A 154 -6.64 -9.11 -31.09
C ILE A 154 -8.10 -9.58 -31.02
N VAL A 155 -8.94 -9.13 -31.97
CA VAL A 155 -10.36 -9.48 -32.00
C VAL A 155 -10.55 -11.00 -32.10
N VAL A 156 -9.79 -11.69 -32.96
CA VAL A 156 -9.84 -13.15 -33.04
C VAL A 156 -9.49 -13.79 -31.71
N GLN A 157 -8.40 -13.36 -31.05
CA GLN A 157 -7.98 -13.94 -29.78
C GLN A 157 -8.94 -13.67 -28.62
N ILE A 158 -9.58 -12.49 -28.57
CA ILE A 158 -10.62 -12.20 -27.59
C ILE A 158 -11.86 -13.08 -27.83
N ARG A 159 -12.26 -13.28 -29.09
CA ARG A 159 -13.37 -14.18 -29.45
C ARG A 159 -13.06 -15.63 -29.10
N ASP A 160 -11.83 -16.09 -29.34
CA ASP A 160 -11.37 -17.42 -28.97
C ASP A 160 -11.47 -17.63 -27.45
N LEU A 161 -11.02 -16.66 -26.63
CA LEU A 161 -11.16 -16.75 -25.18
C LEU A 161 -12.63 -16.78 -24.76
N CYS A 162 -13.47 -15.93 -25.33
CA CYS A 162 -14.91 -15.93 -25.03
C CYS A 162 -15.56 -17.27 -25.40
N ALA A 163 -15.15 -17.90 -26.50
CA ALA A 163 -15.62 -19.22 -26.89
C ALA A 163 -15.19 -20.31 -25.90
N ILE A 164 -13.94 -20.27 -25.41
CA ILE A 164 -13.44 -21.18 -24.37
C ILE A 164 -14.27 -21.04 -23.09
N ILE A 165 -14.49 -19.80 -22.63
CA ILE A 165 -15.33 -19.49 -21.47
C ILE A 165 -16.74 -20.04 -21.68
N SER A 166 -17.33 -19.81 -22.85
CA SER A 166 -18.69 -20.29 -23.18
C SER A 166 -18.76 -21.81 -23.14
N GLY A 167 -17.80 -22.51 -23.75
CA GLY A 167 -17.74 -23.97 -23.76
C GLY A 167 -17.59 -24.56 -22.35
N LEU A 168 -16.70 -23.99 -21.53
CA LEU A 168 -16.52 -24.41 -20.14
C LEU A 168 -17.76 -24.11 -19.28
N PHE A 169 -18.46 -22.99 -19.52
CA PHE A 169 -19.69 -22.64 -18.81
C PHE A 169 -20.80 -23.64 -19.11
N VAL A 170 -21.01 -23.98 -20.39
CA VAL A 170 -22.01 -24.98 -20.81
C VAL A 170 -21.68 -26.36 -20.24
N ALA A 171 -20.40 -26.76 -20.22
CA ALA A 171 -19.98 -28.02 -19.64
C ALA A 171 -20.21 -28.09 -18.12
N GLY A 172 -20.00 -26.97 -17.40
CA GLY A 172 -20.18 -26.89 -15.95
C GLY A 172 -21.64 -26.76 -15.50
N ASN A 173 -22.49 -26.10 -16.29
CA ASN A 173 -23.92 -25.93 -15.99
C ASN A 173 -24.75 -25.99 -17.27
N TYR A 174 -25.10 -27.21 -17.68
CA TYR A 174 -25.78 -27.45 -18.96
C TYR A 174 -27.09 -26.67 -19.12
N LYS A 175 -27.94 -26.60 -18.08
CA LYS A 175 -29.22 -25.89 -18.16
C LYS A 175 -29.03 -24.39 -18.39
N GLN A 176 -28.25 -23.74 -17.53
CA GLN A 176 -27.97 -22.31 -17.70
C GLN A 176 -27.17 -22.03 -18.97
N GLY A 177 -26.22 -22.90 -19.33
CA GLY A 177 -25.39 -22.75 -20.52
C GLY A 177 -26.19 -22.83 -21.82
N VAL A 178 -27.15 -23.75 -21.91
CA VAL A 178 -28.05 -23.81 -23.07
C VAL A 178 -28.88 -22.53 -23.17
N ASP A 179 -29.39 -22.00 -22.06
CA ASP A 179 -30.19 -20.76 -22.09
C ASP A 179 -29.35 -19.53 -22.49
N TYR A 180 -28.14 -19.38 -21.95
CA TYR A 180 -27.23 -18.26 -22.26
C TYR A 180 -26.62 -18.36 -23.67
N PHE A 181 -26.35 -19.56 -24.18
CA PHE A 181 -25.63 -19.77 -25.44
C PHE A 181 -26.46 -20.40 -26.57
N ALA A 182 -27.78 -20.58 -26.40
CA ALA A 182 -28.68 -21.03 -27.47
C ALA A 182 -28.65 -20.11 -28.70
N LYS A 183 -28.37 -18.83 -28.49
CA LYS A 183 -28.16 -17.83 -29.54
C LYS A 183 -26.67 -17.56 -29.59
N ASN A 184 -26.00 -18.10 -30.61
CA ASN A 184 -24.54 -18.16 -30.74
C ASN A 184 -23.90 -16.78 -31.03
N ASN A 185 -24.20 -15.76 -30.21
CA ASN A 185 -23.86 -14.37 -30.46
C ASN A 185 -23.21 -13.76 -29.21
N LEU A 186 -21.94 -13.34 -29.34
CA LEU A 186 -21.13 -12.77 -28.26
C LEU A 186 -21.78 -11.52 -27.63
N ARG A 187 -22.44 -10.70 -28.45
CA ARG A 187 -23.11 -9.47 -27.99
C ARG A 187 -24.22 -9.74 -26.99
N GLU A 188 -24.94 -10.84 -27.13
CA GLU A 188 -26.05 -11.18 -26.22
C GLU A 188 -25.55 -11.61 -24.84
N ASN A 189 -24.28 -11.99 -24.74
CA ASN A 189 -23.61 -12.42 -23.51
C ASN A 189 -22.64 -11.37 -22.95
N GLU A 190 -22.70 -10.12 -23.42
CA GLU A 190 -21.84 -9.01 -22.99
C GLU A 190 -21.79 -8.90 -21.45
N VAL A 191 -22.95 -8.88 -20.79
CA VAL A 191 -23.06 -8.72 -19.33
C VAL A 191 -22.35 -9.86 -18.59
N LEU A 192 -22.43 -11.09 -19.10
CA LEU A 192 -21.77 -12.25 -18.51
C LEU A 192 -20.24 -12.11 -18.62
N PHE A 193 -19.72 -11.79 -19.80
CA PHE A 193 -18.28 -11.61 -20.00
C PHE A 193 -17.73 -10.45 -19.18
N GLN A 194 -18.43 -9.31 -19.15
CA GLN A 194 -18.07 -8.17 -18.30
C GLN A 194 -17.97 -8.56 -16.84
N ARG A 195 -18.97 -9.31 -16.33
CA ARG A 195 -18.97 -9.80 -14.94
C ARG A 195 -17.81 -10.76 -14.68
N ILE A 196 -17.52 -11.68 -15.60
CA ILE A 196 -16.40 -12.62 -15.48
C ILE A 196 -15.06 -11.86 -15.40
N PHE A 197 -14.82 -10.92 -16.32
CA PHE A 197 -13.57 -10.15 -16.35
C PHE A 197 -13.44 -9.19 -15.14
N GLU A 198 -14.52 -8.56 -14.70
CA GLU A 198 -14.55 -7.77 -13.47
C GLU A 198 -14.21 -8.63 -12.24
N VAL A 199 -14.81 -9.82 -12.11
CA VAL A 199 -14.54 -10.74 -11.00
C VAL A 199 -13.08 -11.15 -10.96
N GLY A 200 -12.45 -11.43 -12.11
CA GLY A 200 -11.01 -11.73 -12.17
C GLY A 200 -10.15 -10.58 -11.65
N ARG A 201 -10.46 -9.36 -12.07
CA ARG A 201 -9.74 -8.16 -11.62
C ARG A 201 -9.96 -7.87 -10.13
N ARG A 202 -11.21 -7.95 -9.66
CA ARG A 202 -11.56 -7.78 -8.24
C ARG A 202 -10.96 -8.86 -7.36
N HIS A 203 -10.90 -10.11 -7.82
CA HIS A 203 -10.24 -11.17 -7.06
C HIS A 203 -8.76 -10.88 -6.86
N LYS A 204 -8.07 -10.48 -7.95
CA LYS A 204 -6.66 -10.10 -7.91
C LYS A 204 -6.45 -8.96 -6.94
N ILE A 205 -7.10 -7.80 -7.16
CA ILE A 205 -7.65 -6.87 -6.12
C ILE A 205 -7.39 -7.18 -4.64
N MET A 206 -8.05 -8.24 -4.21
CA MET A 206 -8.13 -8.66 -2.83
C MET A 206 -7.04 -9.66 -2.44
N ASN A 207 -6.43 -10.33 -3.40
CA ASN A 207 -5.49 -11.44 -3.21
C ASN A 207 -4.29 -11.31 -4.19
N PRO A 208 -3.36 -10.36 -3.99
CA PRO A 208 -2.26 -10.11 -4.93
C PRO A 208 -1.33 -11.29 -5.17
N GLU A 209 -1.27 -12.26 -4.27
CA GLU A 209 -0.50 -13.49 -4.40
C GLU A 209 -1.10 -14.50 -5.38
N LYS A 210 -2.40 -14.41 -5.69
CA LYS A 210 -3.11 -15.32 -6.61
C LYS A 210 -3.02 -14.87 -8.07
N MET A 211 -3.38 -15.75 -9.00
CA MET A 211 -3.35 -15.49 -10.46
C MET A 211 -2.00 -14.95 -10.98
N ARG A 212 -0.87 -15.47 -10.48
CA ARG A 212 0.48 -14.97 -10.83
C ARG A 212 0.77 -15.05 -12.34
N SER A 213 0.39 -16.16 -12.98
CA SER A 213 0.63 -16.43 -14.41
C SER A 213 -0.52 -15.99 -15.34
N THR A 214 -1.74 -15.88 -14.81
CA THR A 214 -2.95 -15.64 -15.63
C THR A 214 -3.40 -14.18 -15.64
N TYR A 215 -3.16 -13.42 -14.57
CA TYR A 215 -3.67 -12.05 -14.48
C TYR A 215 -3.04 -11.08 -15.49
N GLY A 216 -1.74 -11.22 -15.78
CA GLY A 216 -1.08 -10.43 -16.82
C GLY A 216 -1.75 -10.60 -18.19
N LYS A 217 -2.10 -11.85 -18.54
CA LYS A 217 -2.84 -12.15 -19.78
C LYS A 217 -4.22 -11.49 -19.80
N LEU A 218 -4.96 -11.55 -18.68
CA LEU A 218 -6.25 -10.86 -18.55
C LEU A 218 -6.10 -9.36 -18.77
N MET A 219 -5.17 -8.71 -18.08
CA MET A 219 -5.00 -7.26 -18.18
C MET A 219 -4.56 -6.83 -19.57
N TYR A 220 -3.62 -7.54 -20.19
CA TYR A 220 -3.19 -7.22 -21.56
C TYR A 220 -4.32 -7.40 -22.58
N MET A 221 -5.14 -8.44 -22.44
CA MET A 221 -6.33 -8.59 -23.26
C MET A 221 -7.31 -7.42 -23.06
N LEU A 222 -7.58 -7.02 -21.82
CA LEU A 222 -8.50 -5.92 -21.54
C LEU A 222 -7.97 -4.56 -22.02
N MET A 223 -6.67 -4.30 -21.88
CA MET A 223 -6.00 -3.12 -22.46
C MET A 223 -6.18 -3.06 -23.98
N ASP A 224 -6.14 -4.19 -24.66
CA ASP A 224 -6.38 -4.25 -26.10
C ASP A 224 -7.87 -4.08 -26.44
N SER A 225 -8.77 -4.60 -25.60
CA SER A 225 -10.22 -4.53 -25.81
C SER A 225 -10.78 -3.10 -25.80
N VAL A 226 -10.11 -2.16 -25.11
CA VAL A 226 -10.52 -0.75 -25.02
C VAL A 226 -9.99 0.11 -26.18
N ILE A 227 -9.17 -0.45 -27.07
CA ILE A 227 -8.73 0.23 -28.30
C ILE A 227 -9.96 0.46 -29.19
N PRO A 228 -10.22 1.70 -29.68
CA PRO A 228 -11.46 2.02 -30.39
C PRO A 228 -11.78 1.09 -31.58
N GLU A 229 -10.79 0.80 -32.42
CA GLU A 229 -10.95 -0.12 -33.57
C GLU A 229 -11.30 -1.55 -33.12
N VAL A 230 -10.70 -2.03 -32.02
CA VAL A 230 -10.97 -3.37 -31.48
C VAL A 230 -12.37 -3.43 -30.86
N ALA A 231 -12.74 -2.42 -30.07
CA ALA A 231 -14.06 -2.31 -29.45
C ALA A 231 -15.18 -2.29 -30.51
N GLU A 232 -14.98 -1.58 -31.62
CA GLU A 232 -15.91 -1.54 -32.75
C GLU A 232 -16.08 -2.94 -33.39
N TYR A 233 -14.97 -3.64 -33.64
CA TYR A 233 -15.01 -4.99 -34.22
C TYR A 233 -15.56 -6.07 -33.27
N LEU A 234 -15.32 -5.94 -31.96
CA LEU A 234 -15.95 -6.80 -30.94
C LEU A 234 -17.45 -6.52 -30.86
N GLY A 235 -17.82 -5.24 -30.92
CA GLY A 235 -19.19 -4.77 -30.86
C GLY A 235 -19.83 -4.83 -29.47
N PHE A 236 -19.02 -4.94 -28.42
CA PHE A 236 -19.41 -4.86 -27.00
C PHE A 236 -18.20 -4.45 -26.15
N SER A 237 -18.43 -3.94 -24.93
CA SER A 237 -17.33 -3.58 -24.02
C SER A 237 -16.96 -4.76 -23.14
N CYS A 238 -15.66 -5.09 -23.02
CA CYS A 238 -15.20 -6.11 -22.06
C CYS A 238 -15.04 -5.58 -20.63
N VAL A 239 -15.05 -4.25 -20.43
CA VAL A 239 -14.67 -3.62 -19.16
C VAL A 239 -15.88 -2.92 -18.54
N VAL A 240 -16.09 -3.19 -17.25
CA VAL A 240 -16.99 -2.45 -16.34
C VAL A 240 -16.24 -2.05 -15.08
N PRO A 241 -16.66 -1.02 -14.32
CA PRO A 241 -15.98 -0.63 -13.08
C PRO A 241 -15.92 -1.77 -12.05
N ILE A 242 -14.84 -1.81 -11.26
CA ILE A 242 -14.69 -2.74 -10.14
C ILE A 242 -15.77 -2.47 -9.09
N LYS A 243 -16.44 -3.52 -8.63
CA LYS A 243 -17.44 -3.42 -7.58
C LYS A 243 -16.79 -3.18 -6.22
N THR A 244 -17.06 -2.03 -5.62
CA THR A 244 -16.52 -1.64 -4.31
C THR A 244 -17.56 -1.78 -3.19
N VAL A 245 -17.10 -1.82 -1.94
CA VAL A 245 -17.98 -1.79 -0.76
C VAL A 245 -18.83 -0.52 -0.78
N TYR A 246 -18.23 0.63 -1.09
CA TYR A 246 -18.95 1.90 -1.16
C TYR A 246 -20.08 1.87 -2.19
N ASP A 247 -19.79 1.46 -3.43
CA ASP A 247 -20.80 1.48 -4.50
C ASP A 247 -21.95 0.48 -4.21
N PHE A 248 -21.62 -0.64 -3.56
CA PHE A 248 -22.60 -1.63 -3.15
C PHE A 248 -23.53 -1.11 -2.04
N LEU A 249 -22.99 -0.44 -1.02
CA LEU A 249 -23.78 0.17 0.06
C LEU A 249 -24.58 1.38 -0.45
N LYS A 250 -23.96 2.23 -1.28
CA LYS A 250 -24.59 3.41 -1.88
C LYS A 250 -25.79 3.04 -2.73
N SER A 251 -25.69 2.01 -3.57
CA SER A 251 -26.81 1.55 -4.40
C SER A 251 -27.98 0.95 -3.61
N ARG A 252 -27.81 0.71 -2.30
CA ARG A 252 -28.81 0.15 -1.38
C ARG A 252 -29.19 1.12 -0.26
N ASP A 253 -28.80 2.39 -0.38
CA ASP A 253 -29.05 3.44 0.61
C ASP A 253 -28.56 3.08 2.04
N CYS A 254 -27.41 2.41 2.15
CA CYS A 254 -26.89 1.89 3.42
C CYS A 254 -25.46 2.39 3.74
N ILE A 255 -25.14 3.63 3.34
CA ILE A 255 -23.82 4.24 3.63
C ILE A 255 -23.64 4.51 5.13
N ASP A 256 -24.74 4.76 5.85
CA ASP A 256 -24.74 5.06 7.29
C ASP A 256 -24.12 3.94 8.14
N LEU A 257 -24.04 2.71 7.60
CA LEU A 257 -23.28 1.61 8.19
C LEU A 257 -21.81 1.99 8.48
N LEU A 258 -21.19 2.77 7.59
CA LEU A 258 -19.78 3.19 7.70
C LEU A 258 -19.55 4.26 8.76
N HIS A 259 -20.62 4.90 9.24
CA HIS A 259 -20.59 5.92 10.29
C HIS A 259 -21.03 5.36 11.66
N ASP A 260 -21.39 4.08 11.77
CA ASP A 260 -21.75 3.46 13.05
C ASP A 260 -20.52 3.30 13.96
N ASP A 261 -20.69 3.56 15.25
CA ASP A 261 -19.60 3.43 16.22
C ASP A 261 -18.99 2.02 16.30
N ASN A 262 -19.80 0.98 16.04
CA ASN A 262 -19.34 -0.40 16.07
C ASN A 262 -18.54 -0.80 14.82
N ILE A 263 -18.50 0.01 13.76
CA ILE A 263 -17.80 -0.37 12.52
C ILE A 263 -16.30 -0.53 12.75
N ALA A 264 -15.72 0.27 13.65
CA ALA A 264 -14.31 0.17 14.05
C ALA A 264 -14.03 -1.20 14.69
N LEU A 265 -14.86 -1.60 15.66
CA LEU A 265 -14.74 -2.88 16.34
C LEU A 265 -14.99 -4.07 15.40
N ALA A 266 -16.00 -3.96 14.53
CA ALA A 266 -16.39 -5.01 13.60
C ALA A 266 -15.35 -5.27 12.50
N THR A 267 -14.53 -4.26 12.15
CA THR A 267 -13.53 -4.34 11.06
C THR A 267 -12.09 -4.42 11.55
N ARG A 268 -11.87 -4.39 12.88
CA ARG A 268 -10.55 -4.42 13.50
C ARG A 268 -9.83 -5.75 13.26
N GLU A 269 -8.52 -5.67 13.05
CA GLU A 269 -7.65 -6.83 12.99
C GLU A 269 -7.18 -7.28 14.37
N ILE A 270 -7.31 -8.57 14.66
CA ILE A 270 -6.98 -9.14 15.97
C ILE A 270 -5.55 -9.69 15.91
N ALA A 271 -4.62 -8.99 16.57
CA ALA A 271 -3.24 -9.44 16.71
C ALA A 271 -3.13 -10.44 17.87
N PRO A 272 -2.64 -11.67 17.65
CA PRO A 272 -2.42 -12.63 18.74
C PRO A 272 -1.11 -12.39 19.51
N GLU A 273 -0.23 -11.56 18.96
CA GLU A 273 1.10 -11.27 19.52
C GLU A 273 0.98 -10.71 20.95
N PHE A 274 1.76 -11.29 21.88
CA PHE A 274 1.81 -10.90 23.29
C PHE A 274 0.48 -11.02 24.06
N LYS A 275 -0.49 -11.80 23.55
CA LYS A 275 -1.78 -12.03 24.20
C LYS A 275 -1.97 -13.48 24.59
N THR A 276 -2.71 -13.70 25.68
CA THR A 276 -3.18 -15.05 26.04
C THR A 276 -4.30 -15.49 25.09
N ARG A 277 -4.51 -16.80 24.99
CA ARG A 277 -5.62 -17.37 24.20
C ARG A 277 -6.97 -16.81 24.63
N GLU A 278 -7.18 -16.63 25.93
CA GLU A 278 -8.41 -16.08 26.51
C GLU A 278 -8.65 -14.62 26.09
N GLN A 279 -7.60 -13.80 26.05
CA GLN A 279 -7.68 -12.42 25.57
C GLN A 279 -8.04 -12.36 24.08
N VAL A 280 -7.41 -13.21 23.26
CA VAL A 280 -7.71 -13.33 21.83
C VAL A 280 -9.16 -13.77 21.62
N ASP A 281 -9.61 -14.81 22.33
CA ASP A 281 -10.98 -15.32 22.24
C ASP A 281 -12.01 -14.25 22.66
N GLY A 282 -11.72 -13.48 23.71
CA GLY A 282 -12.56 -12.36 24.14
C GLY A 282 -12.65 -11.24 23.09
N GLU A 283 -11.57 -10.91 22.40
CA GLU A 283 -11.59 -9.96 21.28
C GLU A 283 -12.37 -10.49 20.07
N VAL A 284 -12.23 -11.77 19.74
CA VAL A 284 -12.99 -12.43 18.67
C VAL A 284 -14.48 -12.37 18.98
N GLN A 285 -14.89 -12.68 20.21
CA GLN A 285 -16.29 -12.62 20.62
C GLN A 285 -16.85 -11.20 20.53
N ARG A 286 -16.11 -10.19 21.00
CA ARG A 286 -16.49 -8.77 20.87
C ARG A 286 -16.68 -8.35 19.41
N LYS A 287 -15.73 -8.70 18.53
CA LYS A 287 -15.82 -8.43 17.08
C LYS A 287 -17.04 -9.10 16.46
N GLN A 288 -17.27 -10.38 16.74
CA GLN A 288 -18.43 -11.11 16.22
C GLN A 288 -19.76 -10.53 16.72
N HIS A 289 -19.82 -10.10 17.97
CA HIS A 289 -21.01 -9.43 18.51
C HIS A 289 -21.28 -8.12 17.77
N ALA A 290 -20.26 -7.27 17.57
CA ALA A 290 -20.37 -6.04 16.81
C ALA A 290 -20.87 -6.27 15.38
N ILE A 291 -20.35 -7.29 14.69
CA ILE A 291 -20.82 -7.68 13.35
C ILE A 291 -22.32 -8.03 13.39
N ARG A 292 -22.75 -8.89 14.31
CA ARG A 292 -24.17 -9.28 14.43
C ARG A 292 -25.08 -8.08 14.68
N THR A 293 -24.69 -7.20 15.60
CA THR A 293 -25.45 -5.98 15.91
C THR A 293 -25.60 -5.08 14.68
N LEU A 294 -24.53 -4.89 13.90
CA LEU A 294 -24.58 -4.10 12.66
C LEU A 294 -25.48 -4.76 11.61
N CYS A 295 -25.35 -6.08 11.41
CA CYS A 295 -26.21 -6.80 10.46
C CYS A 295 -27.69 -6.70 10.84
N GLU A 296 -28.02 -6.79 12.13
CA GLU A 296 -29.41 -6.65 12.60
C GLU A 296 -29.94 -5.23 12.46
N LYS A 297 -29.12 -4.23 12.75
CA LYS A 297 -29.52 -2.81 12.71
C LYS A 297 -29.73 -2.28 11.29
N TYR A 298 -28.89 -2.68 10.35
CA TYR A 298 -28.86 -2.08 9.01
C TYR A 298 -29.55 -2.93 7.92
N ALA A 299 -29.91 -4.18 8.21
CA ALA A 299 -30.61 -5.02 7.24
C ALA A 299 -32.01 -4.46 6.96
N ASN A 300 -32.38 -4.43 5.68
CA ASN A 300 -33.66 -3.93 5.20
C ASN A 300 -34.08 -4.62 3.90
N GLU A 301 -35.18 -4.21 3.29
CA GLU A 301 -35.69 -4.82 2.05
C GLU A 301 -34.71 -4.78 0.86
N LYS A 302 -33.77 -3.82 0.84
CA LYS A 302 -32.77 -3.63 -0.23
C LYS A 302 -31.44 -4.33 0.04
N ILE A 303 -31.15 -4.71 1.29
CA ILE A 303 -29.86 -5.28 1.70
C ILE A 303 -30.05 -6.33 2.81
N SER A 304 -29.58 -7.55 2.55
CA SER A 304 -29.70 -8.64 3.51
C SER A 304 -28.64 -8.56 4.61
N LYS A 305 -28.81 -9.37 5.68
CA LYS A 305 -27.81 -9.48 6.75
C LYS A 305 -26.47 -10.03 6.22
N GLU A 306 -26.55 -11.00 5.31
CA GLU A 306 -25.39 -11.61 4.66
C GLU A 306 -24.65 -10.60 3.76
N ASP A 307 -25.38 -9.71 3.09
CA ASP A 307 -24.80 -8.63 2.28
C ASP A 307 -24.04 -7.61 3.15
N ILE A 308 -24.59 -7.24 4.32
CA ILE A 308 -23.91 -6.36 5.29
C ILE A 308 -22.67 -7.03 5.84
N GLU A 309 -22.78 -8.30 6.26
CA GLU A 309 -21.65 -9.09 6.74
C GLU A 309 -20.56 -9.17 5.68
N ARG A 310 -20.91 -9.43 4.42
CA ARG A 310 -19.99 -9.43 3.28
C ARG A 310 -19.25 -8.10 3.12
N CYS A 311 -19.92 -6.96 3.32
CA CYS A 311 -19.27 -5.65 3.29
C CYS A 311 -18.27 -5.48 4.44
N ILE A 312 -18.67 -5.82 5.66
CA ILE A 312 -17.81 -5.72 6.85
C ILE A 312 -16.58 -6.63 6.73
N LEU A 313 -16.77 -7.86 6.23
CA LEU A 313 -15.68 -8.79 5.98
C LEU A 313 -14.74 -8.29 4.87
N SER A 314 -15.25 -7.64 3.83
CA SER A 314 -14.41 -7.03 2.77
C SER A 314 -13.51 -5.92 3.34
N ILE A 315 -14.01 -5.12 4.27
CA ILE A 315 -13.22 -4.10 4.98
C ILE A 315 -12.21 -4.77 5.93
N SER A 316 -12.63 -5.82 6.65
CA SER A 316 -11.73 -6.58 7.52
C SER A 316 -10.56 -7.19 6.74
N ASP A 317 -10.84 -7.81 5.60
CA ASP A 317 -9.83 -8.39 4.71
C ASP A 317 -8.86 -7.31 4.21
N ASN A 318 -9.36 -6.11 3.86
CA ASN A 318 -8.51 -4.97 3.51
C ASN A 318 -7.59 -4.56 4.68
N ASN A 319 -8.13 -4.42 5.88
CA ASN A 319 -7.35 -4.04 7.06
C ASN A 319 -6.27 -5.08 7.39
N ALA A 320 -6.61 -6.37 7.33
CA ALA A 320 -5.68 -7.47 7.53
C ALA A 320 -4.55 -7.44 6.48
N PHE A 321 -4.90 -7.26 5.20
CA PHE A 321 -3.91 -7.14 4.13
C PHE A 321 -2.95 -5.96 4.36
N LEU A 322 -3.49 -4.77 4.61
CA LEU A 322 -2.66 -3.57 4.78
C LEU A 322 -1.74 -3.72 5.98
N LYS A 323 -2.22 -4.29 7.09
CA LYS A 323 -1.41 -4.60 8.26
C LYS A 323 -0.28 -5.57 7.91
N ALA A 324 -0.58 -6.70 7.30
CA ALA A 324 0.41 -7.73 6.96
C ALA A 324 1.51 -7.22 6.01
N ASN A 325 1.21 -6.24 5.14
CA ASN A 325 2.17 -5.69 4.18
C ASN A 325 2.91 -4.46 4.70
N ARG A 326 2.27 -3.61 5.52
CA ARG A 326 2.85 -2.40 6.10
C ARG A 326 3.73 -2.70 7.30
N ASP A 327 3.26 -3.53 8.23
CA ASP A 327 3.91 -3.75 9.52
C ASP A 327 5.36 -4.28 9.39
N PRO A 328 5.74 -5.14 8.41
CA PRO A 328 7.14 -5.48 8.19
C PRO A 328 8.04 -4.25 8.00
N CYS A 329 7.58 -3.19 7.34
CA CYS A 329 8.33 -1.94 7.20
C CYS A 329 8.51 -1.25 8.57
N ASP A 330 7.44 -1.12 9.35
CA ASP A 330 7.47 -0.53 10.70
C ASP A 330 8.44 -1.29 11.61
N ARG A 331 8.48 -2.61 11.47
CA ARG A 331 9.37 -3.48 12.25
C ARG A 331 10.83 -3.35 11.83
N MET A 332 11.11 -3.28 10.53
CA MET A 332 12.46 -3.00 10.04
C MET A 332 12.96 -1.61 10.47
N LEU A 333 12.09 -0.60 10.52
CA LEU A 333 12.42 0.74 11.05
C LEU A 333 12.77 0.69 12.55
N LYS A 334 12.01 -0.09 13.34
CA LYS A 334 12.32 -0.33 14.76
C LYS A 334 13.67 -1.02 14.92
N TYR A 335 13.97 -2.04 14.12
CA TYR A 335 15.26 -2.72 14.17
C TYR A 335 16.42 -1.82 13.75
N LEU A 336 16.26 -1.01 12.69
CA LEU A 336 17.25 -0.03 12.28
C LEU A 336 17.61 0.92 13.43
N SER A 337 16.60 1.47 14.08
CA SER A 337 16.77 2.43 15.19
C SER A 337 17.29 1.77 16.47
N LYS A 338 16.99 0.48 16.70
CA LYS A 338 17.47 -0.28 17.87
C LYS A 338 18.95 -0.62 17.75
N TYR A 339 19.42 -1.06 16.58
CA TYR A 339 20.77 -1.63 16.41
C TYR A 339 21.80 -0.67 15.81
N PHE A 340 21.37 0.45 15.20
CA PHE A 340 22.26 1.39 14.54
C PHE A 340 21.94 2.83 14.97
N ASN A 341 22.98 3.64 15.17
CA ASN A 341 22.82 5.07 15.43
C ASN A 341 22.99 5.85 14.11
N PRO A 342 22.24 6.94 13.86
CA PRO A 342 22.34 7.68 12.60
C PRO A 342 23.70 8.33 12.33
N THR A 343 24.49 8.62 13.37
CA THR A 343 25.72 9.42 13.26
C THR A 343 26.97 8.67 13.69
N LYS A 344 26.83 7.67 14.56
CA LYS A 344 27.93 6.87 15.10
C LYS A 344 27.73 5.41 14.73
N HIS A 345 28.81 4.69 14.52
CA HIS A 345 28.77 3.26 14.30
C HIS A 345 29.72 2.56 15.27
N ASP A 346 29.37 1.34 15.64
CA ASP A 346 30.27 0.46 16.37
C ASP A 346 31.38 -0.05 15.45
N ASP A 347 32.48 -0.53 16.03
CA ASP A 347 33.59 -1.08 15.27
C ASP A 347 33.14 -2.27 14.42
N GLY A 348 33.37 -2.21 13.10
CA GLY A 348 32.95 -3.23 12.15
C GLY A 348 31.50 -3.11 11.64
N TYR A 349 30.67 -2.21 12.20
CA TYR A 349 29.24 -2.06 11.86
C TYR A 349 28.89 -0.75 11.13
N SER A 350 29.85 -0.17 10.41
CA SER A 350 29.60 1.00 9.57
C SER A 350 28.76 0.62 8.35
N LEU A 351 27.55 1.16 8.26
CA LEU A 351 26.66 1.02 7.09
C LEU A 351 27.19 1.63 5.78
N ALA A 352 28.38 2.23 5.75
CA ALA A 352 28.91 2.85 4.54
C ALA A 352 29.02 1.87 3.36
N ILE A 353 28.68 2.36 2.16
CA ILE A 353 28.77 1.62 0.90
C ILE A 353 29.51 2.47 -0.15
N SER A 354 30.12 1.81 -1.14
CA SER A 354 30.90 2.48 -2.17
C SER A 354 30.69 1.81 -3.51
N ALA A 355 30.28 2.58 -4.51
CA ALA A 355 30.02 2.09 -5.85
C ALA A 355 31.24 1.35 -6.42
N GLY A 356 30.99 0.22 -7.07
CA GLY A 356 32.03 -0.64 -7.65
C GLY A 356 32.75 -1.57 -6.66
N ARG A 357 32.46 -1.49 -5.35
CA ARG A 357 32.93 -2.46 -4.35
C ARG A 357 31.79 -3.39 -3.93
N HIS A 358 32.08 -4.68 -3.81
CA HIS A 358 31.12 -5.69 -3.33
C HIS A 358 29.73 -5.67 -4.04
N GLY A 359 29.69 -5.23 -5.29
CA GLY A 359 28.46 -5.14 -6.10
C GLY A 359 27.60 -3.89 -5.87
N HIS A 360 28.00 -2.98 -4.97
CA HIS A 360 27.26 -1.75 -4.70
C HIS A 360 27.26 -0.81 -5.91
N ARG A 361 26.15 -0.09 -6.11
CA ARG A 361 26.00 0.92 -7.16
C ARG A 361 25.93 2.35 -6.63
N LEU A 362 25.60 2.50 -5.36
CA LEU A 362 25.58 3.77 -4.65
C LEU A 362 26.82 3.93 -3.78
N THR A 363 27.20 5.18 -3.53
CA THR A 363 28.28 5.54 -2.60
C THR A 363 27.70 6.42 -1.50
N HIS A 364 27.62 5.88 -0.29
CA HIS A 364 27.06 6.58 0.87
C HIS A 364 27.99 6.44 2.07
N SER A 365 28.12 7.51 2.85
CA SER A 365 28.66 7.41 4.21
C SER A 365 27.70 6.60 5.10
N HIS A 366 28.13 6.27 6.31
CA HIS A 366 27.27 5.61 7.30
C HIS A 366 25.95 6.36 7.54
N SER A 367 26.04 7.67 7.80
CA SER A 367 24.87 8.51 8.07
C SER A 367 23.94 8.63 6.86
N THR A 368 24.52 8.74 5.66
CA THR A 368 23.74 8.80 4.42
C THR A 368 23.04 7.47 4.15
N GLN A 369 23.71 6.32 4.36
CA GLN A 369 23.07 5.01 4.18
C GLN A 369 21.97 4.78 5.21
N TYR A 370 22.20 5.12 6.49
CA TYR A 370 21.16 5.05 7.52
C TYR A 370 19.92 5.85 7.11
N ALA A 371 20.12 7.12 6.70
CA ALA A 371 19.03 7.99 6.27
C ALA A 371 18.31 7.43 5.04
N TYR A 372 19.06 6.92 4.05
CA TYR A 372 18.50 6.32 2.84
C TYR A 372 17.63 5.09 3.14
N VAL A 373 18.10 4.18 4.00
CA VAL A 373 17.34 2.99 4.44
C VAL A 373 16.08 3.41 5.19
N HIS A 374 16.20 4.33 6.16
CA HIS A 374 15.08 4.83 6.95
C HIS A 374 14.00 5.47 6.05
N GLN A 375 14.41 6.36 5.15
CA GLN A 375 13.51 7.04 4.21
C GLN A 375 12.85 6.06 3.24
N SER A 376 13.60 5.07 2.74
CA SER A 376 13.07 4.06 1.81
C SER A 376 12.01 3.19 2.49
N LEU A 377 12.30 2.67 3.69
CA LEU A 377 11.33 1.89 4.48
C LEU A 377 10.10 2.72 4.87
N SER A 378 10.29 4.00 5.20
CA SER A 378 9.19 4.92 5.51
C SER A 378 8.31 5.17 4.28
N LEU A 379 8.91 5.35 3.10
CA LEU A 379 8.17 5.50 1.86
C LEU A 379 7.41 4.21 1.52
N TRP A 380 8.06 3.06 1.60
CA TRP A 380 7.43 1.76 1.35
C TRP A 380 6.24 1.52 2.29
N ARG A 381 6.39 1.86 3.58
CA ARG A 381 5.31 1.83 4.57
C ARG A 381 4.08 2.63 4.12
N GLU A 382 4.28 3.87 3.66
CA GLU A 382 3.18 4.73 3.19
C GLU A 382 2.55 4.21 1.89
N ILE A 383 3.35 3.66 0.96
CA ILE A 383 2.84 3.03 -0.27
C ILE A 383 1.97 1.81 0.07
N MET A 384 2.46 0.95 0.98
CA MET A 384 1.71 -0.23 1.41
C MET A 384 0.38 0.16 2.06
N HIS A 385 0.36 1.26 2.82
CA HIS A 385 -0.85 1.77 3.44
C HIS A 385 -1.93 2.18 2.43
N GLU A 386 -1.52 2.66 1.25
CA GLU A 386 -2.37 3.14 0.17
C GLU A 386 -2.55 2.12 -0.98
N MET A 387 -2.10 0.88 -0.78
CA MET A 387 -1.97 -0.12 -1.85
C MET A 387 -3.26 -0.35 -2.63
N PHE A 388 -4.41 -0.47 -1.96
CA PHE A 388 -5.70 -0.72 -2.62
C PHE A 388 -6.18 0.48 -3.46
N MET A 389 -5.92 1.70 -3.00
CA MET A 389 -6.21 2.91 -3.79
C MET A 389 -5.30 2.94 -5.03
N LEU A 390 -4.00 2.72 -4.85
CA LEU A 390 -3.05 2.65 -5.96
C LEU A 390 -3.45 1.57 -6.97
N TRP A 391 -3.96 0.44 -6.49
CA TRP A 391 -4.33 -0.66 -7.37
C TRP A 391 -5.58 -0.38 -8.19
N LYS A 392 -6.58 0.24 -7.58
CA LYS A 392 -7.76 0.75 -8.30
C LYS A 392 -7.35 1.78 -9.36
N MET A 393 -6.48 2.73 -9.02
CA MET A 393 -5.97 3.71 -9.98
C MET A 393 -5.14 3.05 -11.10
N ALA A 394 -4.41 1.98 -10.78
CA ALA A 394 -3.67 1.22 -11.78
C ALA A 394 -4.61 0.52 -12.77
N ASP A 395 -5.71 -0.06 -12.30
CA ASP A 395 -6.78 -0.62 -13.15
C ASP A 395 -7.38 0.46 -14.07
N GLU A 396 -7.69 1.63 -13.53
CA GLU A 396 -8.21 2.78 -14.28
C GLU A 396 -7.21 3.29 -15.34
N ASP A 397 -5.92 3.42 -14.99
CA ASP A 397 -4.88 3.86 -15.92
C ASP A 397 -4.69 2.86 -17.07
N LEU A 398 -4.62 1.55 -16.76
CA LEU A 398 -4.42 0.48 -17.74
C LEU A 398 -5.57 0.38 -18.73
N LEU A 399 -6.80 0.52 -18.25
CA LEU A 399 -8.02 0.34 -19.04
C LEU A 399 -8.58 1.67 -19.57
N SER A 400 -7.81 2.75 -19.46
CA SER A 400 -8.14 4.02 -20.09
C SER A 400 -8.05 3.95 -21.62
N HIS A 401 -8.68 4.89 -22.31
CA HIS A 401 -8.54 5.03 -23.76
C HIS A 401 -7.15 5.53 -24.20
N THR A 402 -6.23 5.76 -23.26
CA THR A 402 -4.86 6.15 -23.55
C THR A 402 -4.11 5.00 -24.20
N SER A 403 -3.65 5.20 -25.43
CA SER A 403 -2.92 4.16 -26.16
C SER A 403 -1.57 3.83 -25.51
N TYR A 404 -1.23 2.55 -25.45
CA TYR A 404 0.11 2.10 -25.08
C TYR A 404 1.01 1.98 -26.32
N ARG A 405 2.33 1.99 -26.11
CA ARG A 405 3.34 1.67 -27.13
C ARG A 405 4.06 0.38 -26.77
N LEU A 406 4.00 -0.61 -27.65
CA LEU A 406 4.79 -1.83 -27.51
C LEU A 406 6.26 -1.52 -27.79
N THR A 407 7.14 -1.67 -26.79
CA THR A 407 8.54 -1.24 -26.84
C THR A 407 9.45 -2.26 -26.17
N ASN A 408 10.59 -2.58 -26.78
CA ASN A 408 11.63 -3.35 -26.11
C ASN A 408 12.36 -2.43 -25.11
N THR A 409 12.28 -2.81 -23.84
CA THR A 409 12.81 -2.03 -22.70
C THR A 409 14.24 -2.42 -22.32
N GLY A 410 14.81 -3.45 -22.95
CA GLY A 410 16.04 -4.11 -22.50
C GLY A 410 15.76 -5.32 -21.60
N GLN A 411 14.59 -5.37 -20.95
CA GLN A 411 14.13 -6.51 -20.15
C GLN A 411 13.04 -7.33 -20.87
N GLY A 412 12.84 -7.10 -22.17
CA GLY A 412 11.79 -7.69 -22.97
C GLY A 412 10.84 -6.67 -23.58
N LEU A 413 9.87 -7.19 -24.32
CA LEU A 413 8.85 -6.42 -25.02
C LEU A 413 7.72 -6.06 -24.06
N ASN A 414 7.56 -4.77 -23.76
CA ASN A 414 6.59 -4.28 -22.78
C ASN A 414 5.63 -3.27 -23.40
N ARG A 415 4.41 -3.25 -22.86
CA ARG A 415 3.37 -2.25 -23.21
C ARG A 415 3.59 -1.01 -22.36
N ILE A 416 4.26 -0.01 -22.91
CA ILE A 416 4.52 1.27 -22.23
C ILE A 416 3.26 2.13 -22.31
N GLN A 417 2.68 2.52 -21.18
CA GLN A 417 1.45 3.32 -21.11
C GLN A 417 1.56 4.39 -20.02
N PRO A 418 1.15 5.65 -20.29
CA PRO A 418 1.08 6.68 -19.26
C PRO A 418 0.20 6.26 -18.08
N CYS A 419 0.61 6.60 -16.85
CA CYS A 419 -0.11 6.27 -15.62
C CYS A 419 -0.45 7.54 -14.81
N PRO A 420 -1.32 8.44 -15.31
CA PRO A 420 -1.55 9.74 -14.69
C PRO A 420 -2.15 9.66 -13.28
N HIS A 421 -3.07 8.71 -13.01
CA HIS A 421 -3.71 8.60 -11.70
C HIS A 421 -2.72 8.07 -10.66
N VAL A 422 -2.04 6.96 -10.97
CA VAL A 422 -1.02 6.37 -10.09
C VAL A 422 0.14 7.34 -9.87
N SER A 423 0.60 8.03 -10.92
CA SER A 423 1.67 9.01 -10.81
C SER A 423 1.31 10.16 -9.87
N LYS A 424 0.12 10.75 -10.03
CA LYS A 424 -0.34 11.84 -9.15
C LYS A 424 -0.46 11.37 -7.69
N ALA A 425 -0.98 10.17 -7.45
CA ALA A 425 -1.08 9.61 -6.10
C ALA A 425 0.31 9.37 -5.49
N MET A 426 1.24 8.81 -6.27
CA MET A 426 2.60 8.54 -5.80
C MET A 426 3.40 9.79 -5.47
N HIS A 427 3.25 10.87 -6.25
CA HIS A 427 3.87 12.15 -5.90
C HIS A 427 3.33 12.71 -4.58
N LYS A 428 2.03 12.54 -4.29
CA LYS A 428 1.45 12.92 -2.99
C LYS A 428 2.00 12.10 -1.84
N ILE A 429 2.12 10.78 -2.02
CA ILE A 429 2.69 9.86 -1.02
C ILE A 429 4.16 10.22 -0.75
N LEU A 430 4.94 10.41 -1.82
CA LEU A 430 6.34 10.80 -1.73
C LEU A 430 6.51 12.14 -1.00
N ASN A 431 5.72 13.15 -1.35
CA ASN A 431 5.76 14.45 -0.68
C ASN A 431 5.41 14.33 0.82
N ARG A 432 4.46 13.47 1.18
CA ARG A 432 4.11 13.19 2.59
C ARG A 432 5.28 12.55 3.33
N ALA A 433 5.94 11.57 2.72
CA ALA A 433 7.11 10.91 3.30
C ALA A 433 8.31 11.87 3.43
N GLN A 434 8.55 12.72 2.43
CA GLN A 434 9.60 13.75 2.44
C GLN A 434 9.41 14.75 3.59
N LYS A 435 8.17 15.26 3.77
CA LYS A 435 7.85 16.17 4.87
C LYS A 435 8.10 15.56 6.25
N LYS A 436 7.84 14.26 6.43
CA LYS A 436 8.12 13.54 7.68
C LYS A 436 9.63 13.37 7.95
N CYS A 437 10.48 13.36 6.92
CA CYS A 437 11.89 12.97 7.05
C CYS A 437 12.90 14.14 7.19
N GLY A 438 12.47 15.41 7.10
CA GLY A 438 13.32 16.61 7.27
C GLY A 438 14.36 16.83 6.16
N SER A 439 15.20 15.83 5.88
CA SER A 439 16.09 15.75 4.72
C SER A 439 15.72 14.54 3.85
N TRP A 440 16.11 14.55 2.56
CA TRP A 440 15.79 13.49 1.61
C TRP A 440 17.03 13.09 0.80
N VAL A 441 17.45 11.83 0.96
CA VAL A 441 18.54 11.17 0.22
C VAL A 441 17.99 10.32 -0.93
N GLY A 442 16.77 9.79 -0.77
CA GLY A 442 16.10 8.95 -1.77
C GLY A 442 15.92 9.62 -3.13
N SER A 443 15.60 8.81 -4.16
CA SER A 443 15.17 9.36 -5.44
C SER A 443 13.90 10.18 -5.27
N SER A 444 13.85 11.37 -5.88
CA SER A 444 12.62 12.17 -5.98
C SER A 444 11.83 11.87 -7.27
N VAL A 445 12.39 11.01 -8.14
CA VAL A 445 11.79 10.67 -9.42
C VAL A 445 10.96 9.40 -9.27
N VAL A 446 9.70 9.47 -9.68
CA VAL A 446 8.79 8.33 -9.76
C VAL A 446 8.73 7.84 -11.21
N HIS A 447 9.40 6.72 -11.49
CA HIS A 447 9.33 6.06 -12.80
C HIS A 447 7.98 5.37 -12.98
N LEU A 448 7.21 5.80 -13.98
CA LEU A 448 5.87 5.31 -14.30
C LEU A 448 5.54 5.61 -15.77
N GLY A 449 5.16 4.59 -16.53
CA GLY A 449 4.87 4.74 -17.96
C GLY A 449 6.10 4.97 -18.81
N ASP A 450 7.26 4.45 -18.39
CA ASP A 450 8.56 4.62 -19.05
C ASP A 450 9.30 3.28 -19.26
N LYS A 451 10.57 3.31 -19.64
CA LYS A 451 11.34 2.07 -19.86
C LYS A 451 11.61 1.28 -18.58
N ASN A 452 11.66 1.93 -17.42
CA ASN A 452 11.97 1.31 -16.14
C ASN A 452 10.72 0.74 -15.48
N VAL A 453 9.58 1.43 -15.62
CA VAL A 453 8.27 0.97 -15.15
C VAL A 453 7.26 1.19 -16.28
N PRO A 454 7.09 0.21 -17.20
CA PRO A 454 6.29 0.36 -18.42
C PRO A 454 4.86 0.81 -18.24
N ASN A 455 4.19 0.32 -17.20
CA ASN A 455 2.78 0.61 -16.98
C ASN A 455 2.42 0.40 -15.49
N ALA A 456 1.18 0.73 -15.14
CA ALA A 456 0.73 0.67 -13.76
C ALA A 456 0.66 -0.76 -13.21
N PHE A 457 0.57 -1.78 -14.07
CA PHE A 457 0.63 -3.18 -13.63
C PHE A 457 2.02 -3.54 -13.10
N MET A 458 3.09 -3.17 -13.84
CA MET A 458 4.48 -3.36 -13.40
C MET A 458 4.78 -2.58 -12.11
N PHE A 459 4.19 -1.39 -11.96
CA PHE A 459 4.30 -0.61 -10.73
C PHE A 459 3.72 -1.35 -9.51
N ILE A 460 2.51 -1.87 -9.62
CA ILE A 460 1.88 -2.58 -8.50
C ILE A 460 2.63 -3.87 -8.17
N ASP A 461 3.07 -4.61 -9.18
CA ASP A 461 3.85 -5.82 -8.96
C ASP A 461 5.17 -5.54 -8.23
N LYS A 462 5.89 -4.48 -8.62
CA LYS A 462 7.10 -4.02 -7.94
C LYS A 462 6.88 -3.79 -6.45
N TYR A 463 5.83 -3.06 -6.08
CA TYR A 463 5.60 -2.71 -4.68
C TYR A 463 4.97 -3.84 -3.85
N ASN A 464 4.22 -4.75 -4.47
CA ASN A 464 3.73 -5.98 -3.80
C ASN A 464 4.87 -6.90 -3.31
N GLN A 465 6.08 -6.75 -3.85
CA GLN A 465 7.24 -7.54 -3.41
C GLN A 465 7.82 -7.05 -2.08
N VAL A 466 7.54 -5.83 -1.63
CA VAL A 466 8.09 -5.27 -0.39
C VAL A 466 7.82 -6.20 0.79
N ALA A 467 6.56 -6.60 0.99
CA ALA A 467 6.21 -7.51 2.08
C ALA A 467 6.82 -8.90 1.89
N ARG A 468 6.93 -9.39 0.65
CA ARG A 468 7.58 -10.68 0.35
C ARG A 468 9.06 -10.69 0.73
N ILE A 469 9.74 -9.56 0.61
CA ILE A 469 11.14 -9.41 1.00
C ILE A 469 11.27 -9.24 2.52
N LEU A 470 10.49 -8.34 3.12
CA LEU A 470 10.69 -7.95 4.52
C LEU A 470 10.10 -8.96 5.52
N THR A 471 8.95 -9.58 5.22
CA THR A 471 8.27 -10.50 6.14
C THR A 471 9.14 -11.69 6.54
N PRO A 472 9.83 -12.38 5.61
CA PRO A 472 10.72 -13.48 5.99
C PRO A 472 11.87 -13.05 6.90
N ILE A 473 12.48 -11.89 6.63
CA ILE A 473 13.57 -11.33 7.45
C ILE A 473 13.05 -11.05 8.86
N VAL A 474 11.93 -10.35 8.97
CA VAL A 474 11.31 -10.02 10.26
C VAL A 474 10.93 -11.27 11.04
N SER A 475 10.32 -12.26 10.37
CA SER A 475 9.97 -13.56 10.96
C SER A 475 11.19 -14.30 11.50
N THR A 476 12.30 -14.33 10.74
CA THR A 476 13.56 -14.91 11.20
C THR A 476 14.12 -14.18 12.41
N LEU A 477 14.14 -12.85 12.41
CA LEU A 477 14.65 -12.06 13.54
C LEU A 477 13.84 -12.28 14.82
N ASP A 478 12.52 -12.44 14.73
CA ASP A 478 11.68 -12.76 15.90
C ASP A 478 11.95 -14.12 16.46
N LYS A 479 11.77 -15.14 15.61
CA LYS A 479 11.81 -16.53 16.03
C LYS A 479 13.18 -16.93 16.56
N LEU A 480 14.23 -16.21 16.16
CA LEU A 480 15.59 -16.44 16.66
C LEU A 480 15.68 -16.42 18.20
N GLY A 481 14.87 -15.60 18.87
CA GLY A 481 14.84 -15.54 20.33
C GLY A 481 13.98 -16.60 21.00
N SER A 482 13.19 -17.36 20.23
CA SER A 482 12.29 -18.42 20.70
C SER A 482 12.72 -19.81 20.22
N LEU A 483 13.97 -19.97 19.77
CA LEU A 483 14.54 -21.27 19.47
C LEU A 483 14.96 -21.92 20.80
N ASP A 484 14.10 -22.77 21.34
CA ASP A 484 14.29 -23.41 22.65
C ASP A 484 15.21 -24.65 22.63
N ASP A 485 15.86 -24.93 21.49
CA ASP A 485 16.77 -26.07 21.35
C ASP A 485 18.19 -25.72 21.87
N PRO A 486 18.72 -26.43 22.89
CA PRO A 486 20.04 -26.17 23.44
C PRO A 486 21.18 -26.25 22.42
N GLU A 487 21.09 -27.13 21.42
CA GLU A 487 22.14 -27.27 20.39
C GLU A 487 22.14 -26.06 19.45
N VAL A 488 20.94 -25.55 19.13
CA VAL A 488 20.79 -24.34 18.31
C VAL A 488 21.28 -23.11 19.07
N ALA A 489 21.00 -23.02 20.37
CA ALA A 489 21.49 -21.94 21.21
C ALA A 489 23.04 -21.94 21.29
N ASP A 490 23.67 -23.11 21.46
CA ASP A 490 25.14 -23.25 21.45
C ASP A 490 25.73 -22.86 20.09
N TYR A 491 25.13 -23.34 18.99
CA TYR A 491 25.53 -22.95 17.64
C TYR A 491 25.47 -21.42 17.42
N VAL A 492 24.36 -20.78 17.82
CA VAL A 492 24.20 -19.33 17.70
C VAL A 492 25.22 -18.58 18.55
N GLN A 493 25.50 -19.06 19.76
CA GLN A 493 26.49 -18.48 20.65
C GLN A 493 27.91 -18.59 20.07
N LYS A 494 28.26 -19.75 19.51
CA LYS A 494 29.60 -20.03 18.97
C LYS A 494 29.88 -19.29 17.66
N GLU A 495 28.94 -19.30 16.73
CA GLU A 495 29.15 -18.73 15.39
C GLU A 495 28.92 -17.22 15.33
N TYR A 496 27.96 -16.70 16.12
CA TYR A 496 27.54 -15.29 16.05
C TYR A 496 27.77 -14.53 17.35
N GLY A 497 28.16 -15.17 18.45
CA GLY A 497 28.32 -14.51 19.74
C GLY A 497 27.01 -14.25 20.49
N GLY A 498 25.89 -14.81 20.01
CA GLY A 498 24.58 -14.74 20.66
C GLY A 498 23.46 -14.20 19.76
N VAL A 499 22.23 -14.26 20.26
CA VAL A 499 21.01 -13.91 19.51
C VAL A 499 21.02 -12.45 19.05
N GLU A 500 21.32 -11.50 19.93
CA GLU A 500 21.30 -10.06 19.58
C GLU A 500 22.37 -9.72 18.54
N GLN A 501 23.54 -10.37 18.61
CA GLN A 501 24.61 -10.17 17.66
C GLN A 501 24.26 -10.78 16.29
N CYS A 502 23.69 -11.98 16.26
CA CYS A 502 23.18 -12.59 15.04
C CYS A 502 22.10 -11.73 14.36
N ARG A 503 21.15 -11.15 15.13
CA ARG A 503 20.17 -10.17 14.61
C ARG A 503 20.85 -8.98 13.95
N LYS A 504 21.85 -8.42 14.63
CA LYS A 504 22.61 -7.27 14.14
C LYS A 504 23.38 -7.60 12.85
N ASP A 505 23.97 -8.79 12.74
CA ASP A 505 24.71 -9.24 11.56
C ASP A 505 23.81 -9.36 10.33
N ILE A 506 22.63 -9.97 10.49
CA ILE A 506 21.62 -10.08 9.42
C ILE A 506 21.18 -8.68 8.96
N LEU A 507 20.84 -7.81 9.91
CA LEU A 507 20.39 -6.45 9.62
C LEU A 507 21.49 -5.59 8.98
N TYR A 508 22.72 -5.73 9.45
CA TYR A 508 23.89 -5.02 8.90
C TYR A 508 24.11 -5.36 7.44
N ASP A 509 24.08 -6.66 7.08
CA ASP A 509 24.23 -7.10 5.70
C ASP A 509 23.05 -6.63 4.84
N PHE A 510 21.81 -6.78 5.34
CA PHE A 510 20.61 -6.36 4.61
C PHE A 510 20.56 -4.84 4.36
N PHE A 511 20.85 -4.00 5.36
CA PHE A 511 20.80 -2.55 5.20
C PHE A 511 21.89 -1.99 4.30
N ARG A 512 22.99 -2.73 4.11
CA ARG A 512 24.04 -2.36 3.15
C ARG A 512 23.72 -2.86 1.76
N HIS A 513 23.37 -4.15 1.60
CA HIS A 513 23.26 -4.79 0.29
C HIS A 513 21.84 -4.81 -0.28
N GLY A 514 20.81 -4.72 0.56
CA GLY A 514 19.41 -4.58 0.13
C GLY A 514 19.06 -3.16 -0.33
N PHE A 515 19.89 -2.17 0.00
CA PHE A 515 19.68 -0.74 -0.29
C PHE A 515 20.92 -0.10 -0.96
N ASP A 516 21.61 -0.83 -1.84
CA ASP A 516 22.83 -0.34 -2.53
C ASP A 516 22.63 0.05 -4.00
N GLY A 517 21.38 0.04 -4.47
CA GLY A 517 21.01 0.34 -5.85
C GLY A 517 21.28 -0.79 -6.85
N SER A 518 21.86 -1.93 -6.42
CA SER A 518 22.14 -3.06 -7.32
C SER A 518 20.89 -3.72 -7.91
N GLY A 519 19.74 -3.56 -7.25
CA GLY A 519 18.43 -4.00 -7.74
C GLY A 519 17.83 -3.14 -8.86
N ALA A 520 18.34 -1.94 -9.12
CA ALA A 520 17.69 -0.93 -9.97
C ALA A 520 17.63 -1.27 -11.48
N ASP A 521 18.39 -2.27 -11.95
CA ASP A 521 18.34 -2.71 -13.36
C ASP A 521 17.16 -3.62 -13.67
N ASN A 522 16.48 -4.15 -12.65
CA ASN A 522 15.28 -4.96 -12.75
C ASN A 522 14.20 -4.37 -11.82
N TYR A 523 12.94 -4.77 -11.94
CA TYR A 523 11.84 -4.21 -11.13
C TYR A 523 11.98 -4.37 -9.59
N PHE A 524 13.06 -4.97 -9.09
CA PHE A 524 13.24 -5.48 -7.73
C PHE A 524 14.31 -4.65 -6.99
N ASP A 525 13.94 -3.60 -6.27
CA ASP A 525 14.91 -2.69 -5.63
C ASP A 525 15.82 -3.37 -4.57
N ALA A 526 15.48 -4.57 -4.10
CA ALA A 526 16.31 -5.43 -3.23
C ALA A 526 16.55 -6.86 -3.77
N GLY A 527 16.14 -7.16 -5.02
CA GLY A 527 16.11 -8.53 -5.56
C GLY A 527 17.48 -9.23 -5.58
N SER A 528 18.55 -8.46 -5.79
CA SER A 528 19.93 -8.97 -5.79
C SER A 528 20.37 -9.56 -4.44
N TRP A 529 19.89 -9.01 -3.32
CA TRP A 529 20.18 -9.56 -2.00
C TRP A 529 19.44 -10.88 -1.78
N CYS A 530 18.14 -10.90 -2.09
CA CYS A 530 17.29 -12.08 -1.94
C CYS A 530 17.82 -13.27 -2.75
N SER A 531 18.25 -13.05 -4.00
CA SER A 531 18.82 -14.11 -4.86
C SER A 531 20.16 -14.66 -4.37
N ASN A 532 20.83 -14.00 -3.42
CA ASN A 532 22.11 -14.45 -2.86
C ASN A 532 22.00 -14.91 -1.41
N ILE A 533 20.78 -15.04 -0.86
CA ILE A 533 20.57 -15.39 0.55
C ILE A 533 21.24 -16.71 0.95
N GLU A 534 21.21 -17.70 0.06
CA GLU A 534 21.82 -19.02 0.26
C GLU A 534 23.35 -18.98 0.45
N LYS A 535 23.99 -17.91 -0.03
CA LYS A 535 25.44 -17.69 0.06
C LYS A 535 25.82 -16.91 1.32
N LYS A 536 24.85 -16.41 2.08
CA LYS A 536 25.09 -15.62 3.29
C LYS A 536 25.35 -16.56 4.47
N LYS A 537 26.28 -16.16 5.35
CA LYS A 537 26.67 -16.96 6.53
C LYS A 537 25.50 -17.31 7.44
N PHE A 538 24.52 -16.41 7.55
CA PHE A 538 23.32 -16.56 8.36
C PHE A 538 22.17 -17.31 7.65
N PHE A 539 22.38 -17.88 6.45
CA PHE A 539 21.35 -18.69 5.79
C PHE A 539 20.85 -19.87 6.63
N PRO A 540 21.69 -20.61 7.38
CA PRO A 540 21.20 -21.65 8.29
C PRO A 540 20.19 -21.14 9.32
N ILE A 541 20.34 -19.89 9.79
CA ILE A 541 19.39 -19.26 10.73
C ILE A 541 18.03 -19.05 10.06
N PHE A 542 18.00 -18.65 8.80
CA PHE A 542 16.76 -18.56 8.03
C PHE A 542 16.07 -19.92 7.96
N LEU A 543 16.80 -20.99 7.61
CA LEU A 543 16.24 -22.34 7.54
C LEU A 543 15.68 -22.81 8.90
N MET A 544 16.43 -22.63 9.99
CA MET A 544 16.01 -23.02 11.34
C MET A 544 14.78 -22.25 11.84
N THR A 545 14.53 -21.05 11.33
CA THR A 545 13.34 -20.24 11.67
C THR A 545 12.15 -20.48 10.73
N GLY A 546 12.25 -21.49 9.85
CA GLY A 546 11.18 -21.91 8.93
C GLY A 546 11.11 -21.12 7.63
N PHE A 547 12.23 -20.54 7.18
CA PHE A 547 12.31 -19.90 5.87
C PHE A 547 12.19 -20.94 4.75
N VAL A 548 11.26 -20.68 3.83
CA VAL A 548 11.02 -21.54 2.65
C VAL A 548 11.34 -20.83 1.32
N GLY A 549 11.75 -19.56 1.37
CA GLY A 549 11.96 -18.72 0.19
C GLY A 549 11.22 -17.39 0.27
N PHE A 550 11.59 -16.44 -0.60
CA PHE A 550 10.93 -15.13 -0.70
C PHE A 550 9.64 -15.17 -1.57
N ASP A 551 9.47 -16.20 -2.39
CA ASP A 551 8.30 -16.34 -3.28
C ASP A 551 7.09 -17.05 -2.63
N GLY A 552 7.23 -17.48 -1.36
CA GLY A 552 6.22 -18.24 -0.62
C GLY A 552 6.21 -19.72 -0.99
N SER A 553 5.53 -20.55 -0.18
CA SER A 553 5.48 -22.01 -0.30
C SER A 553 4.56 -22.55 -1.39
N GLU A 554 4.25 -21.78 -2.44
CA GLU A 554 3.42 -22.27 -3.55
C GLU A 554 4.30 -22.81 -4.68
N TRP A 555 4.71 -24.07 -4.54
CA TRP A 555 4.93 -24.99 -5.66
C TRP A 555 3.72 -25.91 -5.78
#